data_AF-X1L7G6-F1
#
_entry.id   AF-X1L7G6-F1
#
_cell.length_a   1.000
_cell.length_b   1.000
_cell.length_c   1.000
_cell.angle_alpha   90.00
_cell.angle_beta   90.00
_cell.angle_gamma   90.00
#
_symmetry.space_group_name_H-M   'P 1'
#
loop_
_entity.id
_entity.type
_entity.pdbx_description
1 polymer ?
#
loop_
_entity_poly.entity_id
_entity_poly.type
_entity_poly.pdbx_seq_one_letter_code
_entity_poly.pdbx_strand_id
1 'polypeptide(L)'
;GELLSFIKLKGNIVKLGQKKNIVIILDDPTTTRTAYNLIKRVFKIFPSVEKENLPNTKKHYKVKIPFLKETERILKELNLNWGNESVRDKQDIGEKRSNLNKYFSKDSYLRGAFLVNGFVNDPEKMYH
;
A
#
# COMPACT_ATOMS: atom_id res chain seq x y z
N GLY A 1 -5.03 -4.47 8.79
CA GLY A 1 -4.17 -3.30 9.03
C GLY A 1 -2.98 -3.25 8.09
N GLU A 2 -2.20 -4.32 7.95
CA GLU A 2 -0.97 -4.35 7.12
C GLU A 2 -1.19 -3.85 5.68
N LEU A 3 -2.20 -4.35 4.97
CA LEU A 3 -2.45 -3.90 3.59
C LEU A 3 -2.76 -2.39 3.51
N LEU A 4 -3.43 -1.84 4.53
CA LEU A 4 -3.73 -0.41 4.57
C LEU A 4 -2.46 0.42 4.74
N SER A 5 -1.49 -0.02 5.54
CA SER A 5 -0.22 0.69 5.68
C SER A 5 0.60 0.64 4.39
N PHE A 6 0.64 -0.51 3.71
CA PHE A 6 1.28 -0.63 2.39
C PHE A 6 0.69 0.37 1.39
N ILE A 7 -0.65 0.42 1.28
CA ILE A 7 -1.33 1.32 0.36
C ILE A 7 -1.14 2.79 0.77
N LYS A 8 -1.22 3.13 2.06
CA LYS A 8 -1.05 4.52 2.50
C LYS A 8 0.38 5.04 2.35
N LEU A 9 1.38 4.19 2.60
CA LEU A 9 2.78 4.63 2.66
C LEU A 9 3.51 4.50 1.32
N LYS A 10 3.12 3.54 0.49
CA LYS A 10 3.78 3.20 -0.77
C LYS A 10 2.83 3.15 -1.97
N GLY A 11 1.53 3.29 -1.74
CA GLY A 11 0.51 3.31 -2.79
C GLY A 11 0.44 4.65 -3.50
N ASN A 12 0.16 4.57 -4.79
CA ASN A 12 -0.09 5.68 -5.69
C ASN A 12 -1.38 5.40 -6.46
N ILE A 13 -2.13 6.43 -6.79
CA ILE A 13 -3.30 6.29 -7.68
C ILE A 13 -2.94 6.75 -9.07
N VAL A 14 -3.10 5.84 -10.03
CA VAL A 14 -2.94 6.13 -11.45
C VAL A 14 -4.33 6.33 -12.04
N LYS A 15 -4.56 7.49 -12.66
CA LYS A 15 -5.82 7.79 -13.36
C LYS A 15 -5.63 7.56 -14.85
N LEU A 16 -6.59 6.85 -15.45
CA LEU A 16 -6.68 6.67 -16.89
C LEU A 16 -8.10 7.03 -17.31
N GLY A 17 -8.29 8.26 -17.79
CA GLY A 17 -9.61 8.84 -17.99
C GLY A 17 -10.41 8.90 -16.69
N GLN A 18 -11.59 8.27 -16.68
CA GLN A 18 -12.45 8.18 -15.48
C GLN A 18 -12.03 7.07 -14.51
N LYS A 19 -11.17 6.14 -14.93
CA LYS A 19 -10.81 4.98 -14.12
C LYS A 19 -9.65 5.32 -13.18
N LYS A 20 -9.72 4.83 -11.93
CA LYS A 20 -8.65 4.94 -10.92
C LYS A 20 -8.07 3.57 -10.59
N ASN A 21 -6.74 3.47 -10.57
CA ASN A 21 -6.02 2.27 -10.20
C ASN A 21 -5.09 2.52 -9.03
N ILE A 22 -4.84 1.49 -8.22
CA ILE A 22 -3.86 1.54 -7.13
C ILE A 22 -2.59 0.83 -7.61
N VAL A 23 -1.46 1.49 -7.47
CA VAL A 23 -0.12 0.95 -7.71
C VAL A 23 0.71 1.10 -6.46
N ILE A 24 1.19 0.00 -5.89
CA ILE A 24 2.12 0.01 -4.76
C ILE A 24 3.54 -0.11 -5.30
N ILE A 25 4.41 0.84 -4.96
CA ILE A 25 5.81 0.88 -5.40
C ILE A 25 6.71 0.46 -4.24
N LEU A 26 7.50 -0.59 -4.45
CA LEU A 26 8.34 -1.21 -3.42
C LEU A 26 9.75 -1.45 -3.93
N ASP A 27 10.74 -1.44 -3.05
CA ASP A 27 12.16 -1.46 -3.45
C ASP A 27 12.78 -2.87 -3.34
N ASP A 28 12.07 -3.79 -2.67
CA ASP A 28 12.56 -5.15 -2.46
C ASP A 28 11.52 -6.24 -2.86
N PRO A 29 11.98 -7.42 -3.31
CA PRO A 29 11.09 -8.51 -3.72
C PRO A 29 10.23 -9.10 -2.58
N THR A 30 10.70 -9.03 -1.33
CA THR A 30 10.05 -9.68 -0.18
C THR A 30 8.80 -8.90 0.22
N THR A 31 8.90 -7.58 0.35
CA THR A 31 7.74 -6.71 0.57
C THR A 31 6.81 -6.74 -0.63
N THR A 32 7.34 -6.84 -1.85
CA THR A 32 6.54 -7.01 -3.08
C THR A 32 5.67 -8.26 -3.02
N ARG A 33 6.25 -9.41 -2.67
CA ARG A 33 5.50 -10.67 -2.51
C ARG A 33 4.48 -10.58 -1.37
N THR A 34 4.83 -9.87 -0.30
CA THR A 34 3.94 -9.64 0.84
C THR A 34 2.71 -8.82 0.42
N ALA A 35 2.92 -7.70 -0.28
CA ALA A 35 1.84 -6.86 -0.81
C ALA A 35 0.92 -7.65 -1.75
N TYR A 36 1.50 -8.40 -2.69
CA TYR A 36 0.76 -9.29 -3.59
C TYR A 36 -0.14 -10.25 -2.82
N ASN A 37 0.42 -10.97 -1.85
CA ASN A 37 -0.31 -11.97 -1.07
C ASN A 37 -1.39 -11.35 -0.20
N LEU A 38 -1.15 -10.16 0.36
CA LEU A 38 -2.15 -9.43 1.13
C LEU A 38 -3.35 -9.03 0.26
N ILE A 39 -3.10 -8.48 -0.94
CA ILE A 39 -4.17 -8.13 -1.90
C ILE A 39 -4.98 -9.39 -2.28
N LYS A 40 -4.28 -10.48 -2.64
CA LYS A 40 -4.90 -11.76 -2.97
C LYS A 40 -5.74 -12.32 -1.82
N ARG A 41 -5.24 -12.25 -0.59
CA ARG A 41 -5.93 -12.79 0.58
C ARG A 41 -7.18 -11.99 0.95
N VAL A 42 -7.05 -10.66 0.98
CA VAL A 42 -8.08 -9.73 1.47
C VAL A 42 -9.17 -9.52 0.42
N PHE A 43 -8.81 -9.31 -0.84
CA PHE A 43 -9.76 -8.92 -1.89
C PHE A 43 -10.01 -10.02 -2.94
N LYS A 44 -9.30 -11.15 -2.88
CA LYS A 44 -9.36 -12.21 -3.90
C LYS A 44 -9.01 -11.73 -5.30
N ILE A 45 -8.20 -10.66 -5.39
CA ILE A 45 -7.70 -10.10 -6.65
C ILE A 45 -6.26 -10.55 -6.86
N PHE A 46 -5.91 -10.89 -8.10
CA PHE A 46 -4.56 -11.20 -8.52
C PHE A 46 -3.93 -9.94 -9.13
N PRO A 47 -3.09 -9.19 -8.40
CA PRO A 47 -2.42 -8.02 -8.96
C PRO A 47 -1.35 -8.44 -9.97
N SER A 48 -0.97 -7.54 -10.87
CA SER A 48 0.24 -7.72 -11.69
C SER A 48 1.46 -7.14 -10.97
N VAL A 49 2.64 -7.68 -11.27
CA VAL A 49 3.92 -7.19 -10.73
C VAL A 49 4.83 -6.86 -11.90
N GLU A 50 5.29 -5.62 -11.95
CA GLU A 50 6.28 -5.18 -12.92
C GLU A 50 7.56 -4.78 -12.21
N LYS A 51 8.70 -5.23 -12.74
CA LYS A 51 10.02 -4.83 -12.27
C LYS A 51 10.54 -3.70 -13.14
N GLU A 52 10.98 -2.62 -12.51
CA GLU A 52 11.60 -1.47 -13.14
C GLU A 52 13.04 -1.35 -12.66
N ASN A 53 14.00 -1.32 -13.59
CA ASN A 53 15.40 -1.05 -13.27
C ASN A 53 15.60 0.46 -13.26
N LEU A 54 16.13 0.99 -12.16
CA LEU A 54 16.46 2.40 -11.98
C LEU A 54 17.98 2.61 -12.11
N PRO A 55 18.45 3.87 -12.23
CA PRO A 55 19.86 4.19 -12.17
C PRO A 55 20.54 3.63 -10.90
N ASN A 56 21.86 3.46 -10.96
CA ASN A 56 22.68 2.98 -9.84
C ASN A 56 22.26 1.60 -9.31
N THR A 57 21.88 0.69 -10.20
CA THR A 57 21.46 -0.71 -9.89
C THR A 57 20.23 -0.84 -8.99
N LYS A 58 19.57 0.27 -8.66
CA LYS A 58 18.31 0.28 -7.90
C LYS A 58 17.22 -0.39 -8.71
N LYS A 59 16.28 -1.03 -8.04
CA LYS A 59 15.16 -1.73 -8.66
C LYS A 59 13.92 -1.41 -7.85
N HIS A 60 12.87 -0.98 -8.53
CA HIS A 60 11.55 -0.89 -7.91
C HIS A 60 10.60 -1.91 -8.55
N TYR A 61 9.61 -2.29 -7.77
CA TYR A 61 8.58 -3.25 -8.14
C TYR A 61 7.23 -2.53 -8.03
N LYS A 62 6.47 -2.55 -9.12
CA LYS A 62 5.12 -1.97 -9.19
C LYS A 62 4.10 -3.10 -9.05
N VAL A 63 3.44 -3.17 -7.91
CA VAL A 63 2.29 -4.07 -7.69
C VAL A 63 1.04 -3.32 -8.12
N LYS A 64 0.46 -3.69 -9.26
CA LYS A 64 -0.70 -3.01 -9.84
C LYS A 64 -1.97 -3.80 -9.59
N ILE A 65 -2.96 -3.15 -8.97
CA ILE A 65 -4.31 -3.70 -8.87
C ILE A 65 -5.01 -3.45 -10.22
N PRO A 66 -5.58 -4.47 -10.88
CA PRO A 66 -6.27 -4.29 -12.15
C PRO A 66 -7.46 -3.34 -12.02
N PHE A 67 -7.83 -2.68 -13.12
CA PHE A 67 -9.04 -1.85 -13.18
C PHE A 67 -10.26 -2.76 -13.10
N LEU A 68 -10.85 -2.85 -11.91
CA LEU A 68 -12.05 -3.61 -11.63
C LEU A 68 -13.07 -2.66 -11.00
N LYS A 69 -14.38 -2.95 -11.15
CA LYS A 69 -15.45 -2.22 -10.44
C LYS A 69 -15.22 -2.28 -8.93
N GLU A 70 -14.59 -3.36 -8.49
CA GLU A 70 -14.15 -3.69 -7.15
C GLU A 70 -13.03 -2.75 -6.65
N THR A 71 -12.24 -2.12 -7.53
CA THR A 71 -11.17 -1.18 -7.11
C THR A 71 -11.76 0.08 -6.46
N GLU A 72 -12.89 0.57 -6.96
CA GLU A 72 -13.62 1.67 -6.32
C GLU A 72 -14.18 1.25 -4.96
N ARG A 73 -14.65 0.01 -4.84
CA ARG A 73 -15.09 -0.57 -3.57
C ARG A 73 -13.94 -0.66 -2.57
N ILE A 74 -12.75 -1.09 -3.00
CA ILE A 74 -11.54 -1.15 -2.16
C ILE A 74 -11.17 0.24 -1.66
N LEU A 75 -11.12 1.24 -2.55
CA LEU A 75 -10.84 2.63 -2.18
C LEU A 75 -11.85 3.15 -1.14
N LYS A 76 -13.13 2.85 -1.33
CA LYS A 76 -14.20 3.23 -0.41
C LYS A 76 -14.12 2.50 0.94
N GLU A 77 -13.89 1.18 0.94
CA GLU A 77 -13.74 0.36 2.16
C GLU A 77 -12.53 0.78 2.99
N LEU A 78 -11.45 1.21 2.34
CA LEU A 78 -10.25 1.70 3.01
C LEU A 78 -10.34 3.19 3.41
N ASN A 79 -11.48 3.84 3.17
CA ASN A 79 -11.71 5.27 3.36
C ASN A 79 -10.62 6.14 2.69
N LEU A 80 -10.18 5.72 1.50
CA LEU A 80 -9.15 6.40 0.71
C LEU A 80 -9.83 7.34 -0.28
N ASN A 81 -10.32 8.49 0.20
CA ASN A 81 -10.82 9.57 -0.65
C ASN A 81 -9.65 10.38 -1.22
N TRP A 82 -8.95 9.84 -2.21
CA TRP A 82 -7.87 10.54 -2.88
C TRP A 82 -8.39 11.52 -3.94
N GLY A 83 -8.27 12.82 -3.62
CA GLY A 83 -8.26 13.91 -4.59
C GLY A 83 -7.01 13.87 -5.48
N ASN A 84 -6.81 14.86 -6.35
CA ASN A 84 -5.70 14.94 -7.31
C ASN A 84 -4.28 15.01 -6.70
N GLU A 85 -4.11 14.95 -5.39
CA GLU A 85 -2.84 15.15 -4.71
C GLU A 85 -2.25 13.88 -4.10
N SER A 86 -0.93 13.88 -3.97
CA SER A 86 -0.17 12.85 -3.26
C SER A 86 -0.67 12.67 -1.82
N VAL A 87 -0.40 11.49 -1.24
CA VAL A 87 -0.79 11.10 0.14
C VAL A 87 -0.44 12.12 1.22
N ARG A 88 0.50 13.04 0.95
CA ARG A 88 0.97 13.99 1.95
C ARG A 88 -0.10 15.00 2.38
N ASP A 89 -1.11 15.29 1.54
CA ASP A 89 -1.96 16.47 1.75
C ASP A 89 -3.35 16.20 2.35
N LYS A 90 -3.72 14.95 2.66
CA LYS A 90 -5.00 14.67 3.35
C LYS A 90 -4.83 13.68 4.50
N GLN A 91 -4.31 14.19 5.60
CA GLN A 91 -4.44 13.58 6.94
C GLN A 91 -5.82 13.85 7.57
N ASP A 92 -6.86 14.14 6.79
CA ASP A 92 -8.17 14.36 7.38
C ASP A 92 -8.82 13.00 7.67
N ILE A 93 -8.76 12.60 8.94
CA ILE A 93 -9.40 11.39 9.47
C ILE A 93 -10.90 11.66 9.48
N GLY A 94 -11.53 11.51 8.30
CA GLY A 94 -12.98 11.43 8.20
C GLY A 94 -13.47 10.27 9.06
N GLU A 95 -14.17 10.61 10.14
CA GLU A 95 -14.59 9.81 11.28
C GLU A 95 -15.66 8.75 10.95
N LYS A 96 -15.53 8.03 9.84
CA LYS A 96 -16.37 6.86 9.52
C LYS A 96 -15.52 5.59 9.46
N ARG A 97 -15.12 5.13 10.65
CA ARG A 97 -14.40 3.87 10.89
C ARG A 97 -15.30 2.62 10.94
N SER A 98 -16.56 2.70 10.50
CA SER A 98 -17.56 1.67 10.82
C SER A 98 -17.26 0.28 10.23
N ASN A 99 -16.57 0.20 9.08
CA ASN A 99 -16.26 -1.11 8.43
C ASN A 99 -14.83 -1.60 8.63
N LEU A 100 -13.89 -0.70 8.94
CA LEU A 100 -12.48 -1.09 9.16
C LEU A 100 -12.32 -1.91 10.44
N ASN A 101 -13.13 -1.61 11.47
CA ASN A 101 -12.90 -2.09 12.83
C ASN A 101 -12.95 -3.63 13.00
N LYS A 102 -13.64 -4.36 12.12
CA LYS A 102 -13.74 -5.84 12.19
C LYS A 102 -12.47 -6.56 11.73
N TYR A 103 -11.69 -5.97 10.81
CA TYR A 103 -10.51 -6.59 10.20
C TYR A 103 -9.23 -5.74 10.35
N PHE A 104 -9.32 -4.67 11.13
CA PHE A 104 -8.23 -3.74 11.40
C PHE A 104 -7.78 -3.86 12.85
N SER A 105 -6.53 -4.29 13.05
CA SER A 105 -5.80 -4.13 14.31
C SER A 105 -4.71 -3.07 14.14
N LYS A 106 -4.50 -2.25 15.17
CA LYS A 106 -3.40 -1.27 15.23
C LYS A 106 -2.05 -1.94 15.05
N ASP A 107 -1.84 -3.09 15.70
CA ASP A 107 -0.58 -3.85 15.62
C ASP A 107 -0.30 -4.31 14.20
N SER A 108 -1.33 -4.80 13.51
CA SER A 108 -1.20 -5.18 12.10
C SER A 108 -0.86 -3.97 11.21
N TYR A 109 -1.41 -2.79 11.50
CA TYR A 109 -1.05 -1.58 10.75
C TYR A 109 0.40 -1.14 11.01
N LEU A 110 0.82 -1.15 12.29
CA LEU A 110 2.20 -0.80 12.68
C LEU A 110 3.21 -1.78 12.08
N ARG A 111 2.94 -3.08 12.14
CA ARG A 111 3.78 -4.10 11.49
C ARG A 111 3.91 -3.83 10.01
N GLY A 112 2.81 -3.57 9.30
CA GLY A 112 2.87 -3.28 7.88
C GLY A 112 3.59 -1.96 7.57
N ALA A 113 3.47 -0.95 8.44
CA ALA A 113 4.19 0.33 8.29
C ALA A 113 5.70 0.14 8.46
N PHE A 114 6.08 -0.68 9.44
CA PHE A 114 7.45 -1.08 9.68
C PHE A 114 8.03 -1.86 8.50
N LEU A 115 7.27 -2.80 7.92
CA LEU A 115 7.75 -3.58 6.77
C LEU A 115 8.07 -2.74 5.54
N VAL A 116 7.38 -1.61 5.31
CA VAL A 116 7.57 -0.81 4.09
C VAL A 116 8.46 0.43 4.27
N ASN A 117 8.57 0.97 5.48
CA ASN A 117 9.34 2.18 5.77
C ASN A 117 10.24 2.07 7.00
N GLY A 118 10.11 1.01 7.79
CA GLY A 118 10.94 0.78 8.95
C GLY A 118 12.33 0.31 8.58
N PHE A 119 13.26 0.54 9.49
CA PHE A 119 14.63 0.08 9.38
C PHE A 119 15.09 -0.34 10.78
N VAL A 120 15.75 -1.49 10.87
CA VAL A 120 16.45 -1.95 12.08
C VAL A 120 17.93 -1.69 11.82
N ASN A 121 18.53 -0.79 12.60
CA ASN A 121 19.98 -0.71 12.68
C ASN A 121 20.52 -1.97 13.36
N ASP A 122 21.72 -2.38 12.98
CA ASP A 122 22.45 -3.45 13.67
C ASP A 122 22.45 -3.17 15.19
N PRO A 123 21.80 -4.02 16.01
CA PRO A 123 21.63 -3.76 17.44
C PRO A 123 22.97 -3.72 18.19
N GLU A 124 24.05 -4.26 17.62
CA GLU A 124 25.39 -4.22 18.21
C GLU A 124 26.14 -2.92 17.91
N LYS A 125 25.68 -2.09 16.96
CA LYS A 125 26.45 -0.94 16.45
C LYS A 125 25.89 0.46 16.67
N MET A 126 24.70 0.64 17.23
CA MET A 126 24.24 1.87 17.90
C MET A 126 22.72 1.79 18.15
N TYR A 127 22.30 2.02 19.39
CA TYR A 127 20.94 2.45 19.73
C TYR A 127 20.85 3.94 19.40
N HIS A 128 19.86 4.33 18.58
CA HIS A 128 19.41 5.71 18.45
C HIS A 128 18.06 5.86 19.14
#